data_AF-A0A6B3GP09-F1
#
_entry.id   AF-A0A6B3GP09-F1
#
_cell.length_a   1.000
_cell.length_b   1.000
_cell.length_c   1.000
_cell.angle_alpha   90.00
_cell.angle_beta   90.00
_cell.angle_gamma   90.00
#
_symmetry.space_group_name_H-M   'P 1'
#
loop_
_entity.id
_entity.type
_entity.pdbx_description
1 polymer ?
#
loop_
_entity_poly.entity_id
_entity_poly.type
_entity_poly.pdbx_seq_one_letter_code
_entity_poly.pdbx_strand_id
1 'polypeptide(L)'
;LASTDRYRFAVREFLWKPENADASAVALVPAKTLLDTAKALTSGDTVTLALSGSGAGEGLIGFEGAGRRTTTRLLEGDLPKYRTL
;
A
#
# COMPACT_ATOMS: atom_id res chain seq x y z
N LEU A 1 -5.86 -5.41 0.47
CA LEU A 1 -5.45 -4.74 1.72
C LEU A 1 -5.89 -5.56 2.92
N ALA A 2 -5.04 -5.64 3.95
CA ALA A 2 -5.32 -6.36 5.18
C ALA A 2 -4.70 -5.63 6.38
N SER A 3 -5.38 -5.61 7.52
CA SER A 3 -4.86 -5.05 8.78
C SER A 3 -5.44 -5.76 10.00
N THR A 4 -4.67 -5.80 11.10
CA THR A 4 -5.11 -6.40 12.37
C THR A 4 -4.45 -5.74 13.56
N ASP A 5 -5.15 -5.74 14.69
CA ASP A 5 -4.67 -5.33 16.03
C ASP A 5 -4.59 -6.53 17.01
N ARG A 6 -4.60 -7.76 16.48
CA ARG A 6 -4.72 -9.05 17.19
C ARG A 6 -6.12 -9.42 17.69
N TYR A 7 -7.07 -8.49 17.73
CA TYR A 7 -8.44 -8.77 18.19
C TYR A 7 -9.44 -8.81 17.04
N ARG A 8 -9.18 -8.01 16.00
CA ARG A 8 -9.96 -7.98 14.76
C ARG A 8 -9.05 -8.02 13.55
N PHE A 9 -9.62 -8.49 12.44
CA PHE A 9 -8.96 -8.53 11.15
C PHE A 9 -9.85 -7.86 10.11
N ALA A 10 -9.34 -6.84 9.44
CA ALA A 10 -10.03 -6.14 8.36
C ALA A 10 -9.37 -6.50 7.02
N VAL A 11 -10.17 -7.00 6.08
CA VAL A 11 -9.72 -7.35 4.72
C VAL A 11 -10.52 -6.55 3.71
N ARG A 12 -9.83 -5.99 2.72
CA ARG A 12 -10.46 -5.36 1.56
C ARG A 12 -9.76 -5.77 0.30
N GLU A 13 -10.52 -6.33 -0.62
CA GLU A 13 -10.12 -6.54 -2.02
C GLU A 13 -10.80 -5.48 -2.88
N PHE A 14 -10.11 -5.04 -3.93
CA PHE A 14 -10.65 -4.09 -4.90
C PHE A 14 -9.96 -4.26 -6.25
N LEU A 15 -10.69 -3.90 -7.30
CA LEU A 15 -10.16 -3.86 -8.66
C LEU A 15 -9.36 -2.58 -8.86
N TRP A 16 -8.25 -2.69 -9.58
CA TRP A 16 -7.38 -1.58 -9.95
C TRP A 16 -6.78 -1.83 -11.34
N LYS A 17 -6.13 -0.82 -11.91
CA LYS A 17 -5.49 -0.90 -13.22
C LYS A 17 -3.96 -1.02 -13.03
N PRO A 18 -3.40 -2.23 -12.95
CA PRO A 18 -1.95 -2.39 -12.88
C PRO A 18 -1.30 -2.03 -14.22
N GLU A 19 -0.08 -1.52 -14.18
CA GLU A 19 0.71 -1.25 -15.39
C GLU A 19 1.25 -2.54 -16.03
N ASN A 20 1.56 -3.54 -15.19
CA ASN A 20 1.90 -4.90 -15.60
C ASN A 20 0.86 -5.88 -15.06
N ALA A 21 0.18 -6.62 -15.95
CA ALA A 21 -0.87 -7.57 -15.58
C ALA A 21 -0.35 -8.74 -14.72
N ASP A 22 0.93 -9.08 -14.84
CA ASP A 22 1.59 -10.14 -14.08
C ASP A 22 2.19 -9.64 -12.74
N ALA A 23 1.95 -8.37 -12.39
CA ALA A 23 2.48 -7.79 -11.16
C ALA A 23 1.90 -8.48 -9.92
N SER A 24 2.78 -9.08 -9.11
CA SER A 24 2.45 -9.68 -7.81
C SER A 24 3.47 -9.25 -6.77
N ALA A 25 3.01 -8.64 -5.69
CA ALA A 25 3.86 -8.21 -4.58
C ALA A 25 3.07 -8.14 -3.27
N VAL A 26 3.79 -8.31 -2.16
CA VAL A 26 3.28 -8.09 -0.81
C VAL A 26 4.18 -7.05 -0.16
N ALA A 27 3.57 -6.04 0.46
CA ALA A 27 4.28 -4.97 1.14
C ALA A 27 3.56 -4.59 2.44
N LEU A 28 4.33 -4.35 3.50
CA LEU A 28 3.81 -3.81 4.76
C LEU A 28 4.06 -2.31 4.81
N VAL A 29 2.98 -1.55 4.93
CA VAL A 29 3.02 -0.08 4.98
C VAL A 29 2.60 0.38 6.38
N PRO A 30 3.28 1.36 7.00
CA PRO A 30 2.83 1.95 8.25
C PRO A 30 1.38 2.47 8.14
N ALA A 31 0.47 1.89 8.91
CA ALA A 31 -0.97 2.13 8.76
C ALA A 31 -1.35 3.60 8.96
N LYS A 32 -0.73 4.29 9.93
CA LYS A 32 -0.97 5.72 10.17
C LYS A 32 -0.54 6.57 8.98
N THR A 33 0.66 6.33 8.45
CA THR A 33 1.17 7.07 7.29
C THR A 33 0.28 6.84 6.07
N LEU A 34 -0.10 5.59 5.79
CA LEU A 34 -1.01 5.27 4.68
C LEU A 34 -2.36 5.99 4.81
N LEU A 35 -2.94 6.03 6.02
CA LEU A 35 -4.20 6.73 6.28
C LEU A 35 -4.08 8.23 6.05
N ASP A 36 -3.01 8.84 6.58
CA ASP A 36 -2.78 10.28 6.45
C ASP A 36 -2.51 10.66 4.98
N THR A 37 -1.76 9.84 4.24
CA THR A 37 -1.56 9.99 2.79
C THR A 37 -2.87 9.86 2.01
N ALA A 38 -3.70 8.86 2.31
CA ALA A 38 -4.99 8.67 1.64
C ALA A 38 -5.92 9.90 1.83
N LYS A 39 -5.97 10.47 3.03
CA LYS A 39 -6.74 11.70 3.31
C LYS A 39 -6.20 12.92 2.54
N ALA A 40 -4.89 12.96 2.29
CA ALA A 40 -4.26 14.04 1.55
C ALA A 40 -4.45 13.94 0.02
N LEU A 41 -4.81 12.76 -0.50
CA LEU A 41 -4.96 12.48 -1.95
C LEU A 41 -6.43 12.44 -2.40
N THR A 42 -7.34 13.08 -1.67
CA THR A 42 -8.79 13.04 -1.95
C THR A 42 -9.25 13.92 -3.11
N SER A 43 -8.40 14.84 -3.59
CA SER A 43 -8.77 15.85 -4.59
C SER A 43 -8.64 15.39 -6.05
N GLY A 44 -8.27 14.13 -6.29
CA GLY A 44 -8.11 13.57 -7.64
C GLY A 44 -8.89 12.28 -7.83
N ASP A 45 -9.24 12.00 -9.08
CA ASP A 45 -10.04 10.81 -9.44
C ASP A 45 -9.24 9.51 -9.36
N THR A 46 -7.91 9.61 -9.50
CA THR A 46 -6.99 8.48 -9.56
C THR A 46 -5.79 8.69 -8.65
N VAL A 47 -5.36 7.61 -8.00
CA VAL A 47 -4.11 7.55 -7.25
C VAL A 47 -3.20 6.51 -7.88
N THR A 48 -1.98 6.92 -8.21
CA THR A 48 -0.93 6.03 -8.73
C THR A 48 -0.13 5.46 -7.56
N LEU A 49 0.12 4.15 -7.61
CA LEU A 49 0.94 3.42 -6.65
C LEU A 49 2.25 3.02 -7.32
N ALA A 50 3.37 3.37 -6.69
CA ALA A 50 4.70 2.96 -7.14
C ALA A 50 5.38 2.14 -6.05
N LEU A 51 5.52 0.83 -6.28
CA LEU A 51 6.24 -0.04 -5.36
C LEU A 51 7.66 -0.26 -5.89
N SER A 52 8.66 0.09 -5.08
CA SER A 52 10.06 -0.18 -5.43
C SER A 52 10.32 -1.70 -5.46
N GLY A 53 10.96 -2.16 -6.53
CA GLY A 53 11.56 -3.50 -6.59
C GLY A 53 12.99 -3.50 -6.03
N SER A 54 13.80 -4.46 -6.46
CA SER A 54 15.23 -4.49 -6.13
C SER A 54 15.97 -3.31 -6.77
N GLY A 55 16.81 -2.60 -6.00
CA GLY A 55 17.68 -1.52 -6.50
C GLY A 55 17.44 -0.17 -5.83
N ALA A 56 17.59 0.93 -6.60
CA ALA A 56 17.47 2.27 -6.05
C ALA A 56 16.05 2.54 -5.52
N GLY A 57 15.95 2.91 -4.24
CA GLY A 57 14.67 3.15 -3.58
C GLY A 57 14.02 1.92 -2.98
N GLU A 58 14.74 0.78 -2.90
CA GLU A 58 14.29 -0.44 -2.23
C GLU A 58 13.68 -0.16 -0.84
N GLY A 59 12.58 -0.86 -0.55
CA GLY A 59 11.85 -0.68 0.70
C GLY A 59 11.04 0.61 0.76
N LEU A 60 10.76 1.27 -0.38
CA LEU A 60 9.85 2.40 -0.46
C LEU A 60 8.59 2.07 -1.26
N ILE A 61 7.48 2.68 -0.83
CA ILE A 61 6.27 2.83 -1.64
C ILE A 61 5.99 4.31 -1.88
N GLY A 62 5.57 4.64 -3.10
CA GLY A 62 5.16 5.96 -3.52
C GLY A 62 3.67 6.03 -3.81
N PHE A 63 3.07 7.17 -3.47
CA PHE A 63 1.69 7.52 -3.77
C PHE A 63 1.69 8.86 -4.51
N GLU A 64 0.94 8.95 -5.60
CA GLU A 64 0.78 10.18 -6.37
C GLU A 64 -0.68 10.39 -6.77
N GLY A 65 -1.17 11.62 -6.65
CA GLY A 65 -2.51 12.00 -7.08
C GLY A 65 -2.71 13.50 -7.01
N ALA A 66 -3.43 14.08 -7.98
CA ALA A 66 -3.76 15.50 -8.05
C ALA A 66 -2.54 16.44 -7.80
N GLY A 67 -1.38 16.12 -8.39
CA GLY A 67 -0.14 16.91 -8.26
C GLY A 67 0.59 16.78 -6.92
N ARG A 68 0.12 15.92 -6.02
CA ARG A 68 0.80 15.59 -4.76
C ARG A 68 1.50 14.25 -4.88
N ARG A 69 2.70 14.17 -4.34
CA ARG A 69 3.49 12.93 -4.28
C ARG A 69 4.08 12.73 -2.89
N THR A 70 4.07 11.50 -2.42
CA THR A 70 4.64 11.12 -1.12
C THR A 70 5.28 9.74 -1.24
N THR A 71 6.42 9.55 -0.59
CA THR A 71 7.07 8.24 -0.44
C THR A 71 7.11 7.86 1.03
N THR A 72 7.09 6.55 1.31
CA THR A 72 7.12 6.02 2.68
C THR A 72 7.93 4.74 2.72
N ARG A 73 8.68 4.56 3.81
CA ARG A 73 9.43 3.32 4.07
C ARG A 73 8.50 2.19 4.45
N LEU A 74 8.71 1.04 3.82
CA LEU A 74 8.03 -0.21 4.14
C LEU A 74 8.51 -0.75 5.48
N LEU A 75 7.62 -1.45 6.16
CA LEU A 75 7.96 -2.22 7.34
C LEU A 75 8.52 -3.59 6.91
N GLU A 76 9.40 -4.14 7.74
CA GLU A 76 9.88 -5.50 7.58
C GLU A 76 8.92 -6.51 8.26
N GLY A 77 8.92 -7.74 7.77
CA GLY A 77 8.14 -8.85 8.32
C GLY A 77 6.88 -9.19 7.52
N ASP A 78 5.96 -9.92 8.15
CA ASP A 78 4.75 -10.45 7.53
C ASP A 78 3.50 -10.22 8.40
N LEU A 79 2.35 -10.05 7.73
CA LEU A 79 1.05 -10.07 8.38
C LEU A 79 0.64 -11.53 8.66
N PRO A 80 0.05 -11.86 9.84
CA PRO A 80 -0.45 -13.20 10.09
C PRO A 80 -1.48 -13.63 9.02
N LYS A 81 -1.43 -14.92 8.63
CA LYS A 81 -2.33 -15.49 7.62
C LYS A 81 -3.77 -15.49 8.14
N TYR A 82 -4.64 -14.75 7.47
CA TYR A 82 -6.06 -14.65 7.85
C TYR A 82 -6.95 -15.71 7.24
N ARG A 83 -6.53 -16.35 6.13
CA ARG A 83 -7.31 -17.39 5.44
C ARG A 83 -7.43 -18.70 6.23
N THR A 84 -6.71 -18.80 7.35
CA THR A 84 -6.70 -19.95 8.25
C THR A 84 -7.30 -19.64 9.63
N LEU A 85 -7.80 -18.42 9.83
CA LEU A 85 -8.43 -17.95 11.08
C LEU A 85 -9.95 -18.09 11.04
#